data_AF-A0A2E6EJR5-F1
#
_entry.id   AF-A0A2E6EJR5-F1
#
_cell.length_a   1.000
_cell.length_b   1.000
_cell.length_c   1.000
_cell.angle_alpha   90.00
_cell.angle_beta   90.00
_cell.angle_gamma   90.00
#
_symmetry.space_group_name_H-M   'P 1'
#
loop_
_entity.id
_entity.type
_entity.pdbx_description
1 polymer ?
#
loop_
_entity_poly.entity_id
_entity_poly.type
_entity_poly.pdbx_seq_one_letter_code
_entity_poly.pdbx_strand_id
1 'polypeptide(L)'
;MNQSLQLPLLALAFILPPKALASAADASPSPARAADNSPARAADNLRETAWAAYRAADSGASDAVSGLLQDLRDLAPSRSSDEPSARTYSRRLSDRKLTSLHVLDALARLDAQVPPEVLFAHVDDHPEVAIVLMLRGEKLDIEAITALFDRWSASSRLNARSVAVGQTLASQKAPGIARRLLAMRVPELSVHVFDPDERSRLPTGIGSADGHFETPEGWPPYPSWSFVPQSFLEGSVGEKWAKRHSFTQLTDGPIPILWYRKQIEQTRVGTGSEWDISRAVAADAWLSVLTGNSEYEWPSPRLYEFRHPLAEVSLRVAWTGAEAYSDKVEAARSEILEKWWLMGRKLVDAGLLTLEEVRDMTPDIPFSVTDRRKKTDGPIPEHPMGVFLGHHPIHPISVQPRKPDGSLPVSGEPRP
;
A
#
# COMPACT_ATOMS: atom_id res chain seq x y z
N MET A 1 34.64 38.10 -30.81
CA MET A 1 33.54 38.95 -30.29
C MET A 1 32.66 38.05 -29.44
N ASN A 2 32.92 38.03 -28.13
CA ASN A 2 32.23 37.19 -27.15
C ASN A 2 31.11 38.01 -26.52
N GLN A 3 29.85 37.58 -26.67
CA GLN A 3 28.74 38.10 -25.88
C GLN A 3 28.41 37.08 -24.78
N SER A 4 28.75 37.48 -23.56
CA SER A 4 28.46 36.80 -22.31
C SER A 4 27.04 37.17 -21.89
N LEU A 5 26.10 36.22 -21.90
CA LEU A 5 24.77 36.40 -21.34
C LEU A 5 24.83 36.13 -19.83
N GLN A 6 24.76 37.19 -19.03
CA GLN A 6 24.53 37.11 -17.59
C GLN A 6 23.03 37.00 -17.34
N LEU A 7 22.61 35.90 -16.70
CA LEU A 7 21.27 35.74 -16.13
C LEU A 7 21.21 36.41 -14.75
N PRO A 8 20.16 37.17 -14.40
CA PRO A 8 20.01 37.74 -13.08
C PRO A 8 19.49 36.70 -12.07
N LEU A 9 20.23 36.54 -10.97
CA LEU A 9 19.81 35.87 -9.74
C LEU A 9 18.73 36.75 -9.06
N LEU A 10 17.46 36.35 -9.21
CA LEU A 10 16.34 36.91 -8.46
C LEU A 10 16.22 36.20 -7.11
N ALA A 11 16.76 36.81 -6.06
CA ALA A 11 16.52 36.43 -4.68
C ALA A 11 15.11 36.88 -4.26
N LEU A 12 14.16 35.94 -4.22
CA LEU A 12 12.85 36.16 -3.61
C LEU A 12 12.97 35.99 -2.08
N ALA A 13 13.11 37.11 -1.37
CA ALA A 13 12.92 37.16 0.07
C ALA A 13 11.42 37.14 0.37
N PHE A 14 10.91 36.03 0.90
CA PHE A 14 9.56 35.96 1.45
C PHE A 14 9.55 36.63 2.84
N ILE A 15 8.93 37.80 2.92
CA ILE A 15 8.57 38.47 4.17
C ILE A 15 7.24 37.86 4.63
N LEU A 16 7.28 37.02 5.68
CA LEU A 16 6.08 36.56 6.38
C LEU A 16 5.61 37.65 7.36
N PRO A 17 4.29 37.92 7.48
CA PRO A 17 3.77 38.84 8.48
C PRO A 17 3.78 38.18 9.87
N PRO A 18 4.04 38.95 10.96
CA PRO A 18 3.96 38.44 12.32
C PRO A 18 2.50 38.15 12.67
N LYS A 19 2.15 36.89 12.92
CA LYS A 19 0.86 36.54 13.50
C LYS A 19 0.92 36.69 15.01
N ALA A 20 -0.11 37.35 15.53
CA ALA A 20 -0.35 37.67 16.91
C ALA A 20 -0.31 36.43 17.82
N LEU A 21 0.55 36.50 18.85
CA LEU A 21 0.50 35.65 20.04
C LEU A 21 -0.72 36.03 20.86
N ALA A 22 -1.77 35.22 20.76
CA ALA A 22 -2.81 35.16 21.78
C ALA A 22 -2.36 34.18 22.87
N SER A 23 -2.19 34.73 24.07
CA SER A 23 -1.94 34.06 25.34
C SER A 23 -2.90 32.90 25.58
N ALA A 24 -2.39 31.66 25.55
CA ALA A 24 -3.01 30.52 26.21
C ALA A 24 -2.28 30.29 27.54
N ALA A 25 -3.08 30.31 28.60
CA ALA A 25 -2.66 30.39 29.98
C ALA A 25 -1.89 29.16 30.49
N ASP A 26 -1.06 29.45 31.48
CA ASP A 26 -0.42 28.58 32.45
C ASP A 26 -1.15 27.26 32.76
N ALA A 27 -0.48 26.16 32.45
CA ALA A 27 -0.57 24.92 33.20
C ALA A 27 0.79 24.20 33.09
N SER A 28 1.79 24.71 33.82
CA SER A 28 3.04 23.98 34.03
C SER A 28 2.84 22.92 35.12
N PRO A 29 3.09 21.62 34.88
CA PRO A 29 3.06 20.62 35.93
C PRO A 29 4.26 20.75 36.87
N SER A 30 3.97 20.66 38.16
CA SER A 30 4.89 20.87 39.29
C SER A 30 5.91 19.73 39.47
N PRO A 31 7.18 20.01 39.86
CA PRO A 31 8.20 18.99 40.06
C PRO A 31 8.13 18.42 41.49
N ALA A 32 7.38 17.35 41.70
CA ALA A 32 7.50 16.52 42.91
C ALA A 32 7.19 15.04 42.58
N ARG A 33 8.22 14.30 42.15
CA ARG A 33 8.20 12.86 41.91
C ARG A 33 8.38 12.09 43.23
N ALA A 34 7.27 11.62 43.80
CA ALA A 34 7.25 10.48 44.72
C ALA A 34 6.35 9.37 44.14
N ALA A 35 6.85 8.13 44.18
CA ALA A 35 6.34 6.96 43.48
C ALA A 35 4.99 6.48 44.04
N ASP A 36 3.92 6.83 43.33
CA ASP A 36 2.60 6.23 43.47
C ASP A 36 2.22 5.68 42.10
N ASN A 37 2.17 4.35 41.96
CA ASN A 37 2.03 3.61 40.70
C ASN A 37 0.55 3.25 40.42
N SER A 38 -0.39 4.16 40.65
CA SER A 38 -1.79 3.90 40.32
C SER A 38 -2.03 3.94 38.79
N PRO A 39 -2.90 3.08 38.24
CA PRO A 39 -3.18 3.02 36.80
C PRO A 39 -3.79 4.32 36.24
N ALA A 40 -4.50 5.11 37.07
CA ALA A 40 -4.98 6.43 36.70
C ALA A 40 -3.81 7.41 36.45
N ARG A 41 -2.79 7.42 37.31
CA ARG A 41 -1.58 8.26 37.12
C ARG A 41 -0.76 7.83 35.92
N ALA A 42 -0.73 6.53 35.60
CA ALA A 42 -0.11 6.03 34.38
C ALA A 42 -0.85 6.52 33.12
N ALA A 43 -2.18 6.53 33.11
CA ALA A 43 -2.98 7.07 32.01
C ALA A 43 -2.82 8.60 31.87
N ASP A 44 -2.78 9.34 32.98
CA ASP A 44 -2.54 10.79 32.98
C ASP A 44 -1.14 11.12 32.41
N ASN A 45 -0.11 10.34 32.77
CA ASN A 45 1.24 10.50 32.23
C ASN A 45 1.30 10.26 30.70
N LEU A 46 0.56 9.27 30.19
CA LEU A 46 0.49 8.99 28.75
C LEU A 46 -0.14 10.15 27.96
N ARG A 47 -1.20 10.74 28.50
CA ARG A 47 -1.88 11.89 27.89
C ARG A 47 -1.02 13.16 27.94
N GLU A 48 -0.37 13.42 29.07
CA GLU A 48 0.58 14.53 29.20
C GLU A 48 1.73 14.41 28.22
N THR A 49 2.27 13.19 28.05
CA THR A 49 3.32 12.88 27.06
C THR A 49 2.84 13.16 25.64
N ALA A 50 1.61 12.76 25.29
CA ALA A 50 1.03 13.05 23.98
C ALA A 50 0.88 14.57 23.72
N TRP A 51 0.44 15.34 24.71
CA TRP A 51 0.36 16.81 24.61
C TRP A 51 1.74 17.47 24.52
N ALA A 52 2.73 16.97 25.26
CA ALA A 52 4.10 17.44 25.19
C ALA A 52 4.68 17.23 23.79
N ALA A 53 4.52 16.03 23.21
CA ALA A 53 4.92 15.72 21.84
C ALA A 53 4.22 16.62 20.81
N TYR A 54 2.91 16.79 20.93
CA TYR A 54 2.14 17.68 20.06
C TYR A 54 2.68 19.12 20.09
N ARG A 55 2.92 19.69 21.28
CA ARG A 55 3.43 21.05 21.45
C ARG A 55 4.87 21.22 20.98
N ALA A 56 5.73 20.23 21.21
CA ALA A 56 7.10 20.25 20.72
C ALA A 56 7.13 20.33 19.18
N ALA A 57 6.29 19.53 18.52
CA ALA A 57 6.14 19.55 17.07
C ALA A 57 5.53 20.85 16.53
N ASP A 58 4.62 21.48 17.29
CA ASP A 58 3.98 22.74 16.91
C ASP A 58 4.90 23.95 17.03
N SER A 59 5.75 23.95 18.05
CA SER A 59 6.77 24.97 18.27
C SER A 59 8.05 24.75 17.47
N GLY A 60 8.22 23.60 16.82
CA GLY A 60 9.47 23.25 16.12
C GLY A 60 10.66 23.01 17.05
N ALA A 61 10.41 22.53 18.28
CA ALA A 61 11.41 22.33 19.33
C ALA A 61 12.33 21.13 19.03
N SER A 62 13.34 21.35 18.18
CA SER A 62 14.32 20.31 17.79
C SER A 62 15.14 19.73 18.95
N ASP A 63 15.31 20.48 20.05
CA ASP A 63 15.96 20.04 21.28
C ASP A 63 15.15 18.96 22.03
N ALA A 64 13.83 18.86 21.78
CA ALA A 64 12.97 17.83 22.36
C ALA A 64 13.17 16.44 21.75
N VAL A 65 13.86 16.31 20.60
CA VAL A 65 13.99 15.05 19.85
C VAL A 65 14.57 13.92 20.70
N SER A 66 15.59 14.19 21.53
CA SER A 66 16.19 13.17 22.38
C SER A 66 15.20 12.62 23.43
N GLY A 67 14.36 13.49 24.00
CA GLY A 67 13.32 13.10 24.94
C GLY A 67 12.23 12.27 24.26
N LEU A 68 11.76 12.72 23.09
CA LEU A 68 10.75 12.00 22.30
C LEU A 68 11.22 10.61 21.87
N LEU A 69 12.49 10.44 21.53
CA LEU A 69 13.07 9.13 21.23
C LEU A 69 13.06 8.21 22.45
N GLN A 70 13.32 8.74 23.65
CA GLN A 70 13.24 7.96 24.88
C GLN A 70 11.79 7.55 25.17
N ASP A 71 10.84 8.49 25.08
CA ASP A 71 9.42 8.22 25.26
C ASP A 71 8.95 7.13 24.29
N LEU A 72 9.35 7.19 23.02
CA LEU A 72 8.99 6.20 22.02
C LEU A 72 9.52 4.79 22.34
N ARG A 73 10.72 4.68 22.89
CA ARG A 73 11.28 3.39 23.36
C ARG A 73 10.52 2.86 24.55
N ASP A 74 10.20 3.73 25.51
CA ASP A 74 9.45 3.36 26.72
C ASP A 74 8.00 2.96 26.40
N LEU A 75 7.47 3.43 25.26
CA LEU A 75 6.15 3.08 24.71
C LEU A 75 6.15 1.81 23.86
N ALA A 76 7.29 1.21 23.54
CA ALA A 76 7.36 -0.02 22.72
C ALA A 76 6.46 -1.13 23.32
N PRO A 77 5.71 -1.88 22.50
CA PRO A 77 4.86 -2.94 23.00
C PRO A 77 5.70 -4.02 23.70
N SER A 78 5.32 -4.39 24.92
CA SER A 78 5.94 -5.51 25.62
C SER A 78 5.61 -6.79 24.87
N ARG A 79 6.63 -7.53 24.40
CA ARG A 79 6.48 -8.79 23.64
C ARG A 79 5.66 -9.88 24.37
N SER A 80 5.35 -9.69 25.65
CA SER A 80 4.68 -10.67 26.51
C SER A 80 3.18 -10.45 26.69
N SER A 81 2.56 -9.42 26.09
CA SER A 81 1.11 -9.26 26.21
C SER A 81 0.41 -10.07 25.12
N ASP A 82 -0.14 -11.23 25.49
CA ASP A 82 -1.19 -11.95 24.78
C ASP A 82 -2.49 -11.13 24.74
N GLU A 83 -2.42 -9.86 24.32
CA GLU A 83 -3.61 -9.07 24.08
C GLU A 83 -4.28 -9.65 22.83
N PRO A 84 -5.51 -10.18 22.94
CA PRO A 84 -6.18 -10.79 21.81
C PRO A 84 -6.25 -9.76 20.69
N SER A 85 -5.71 -10.10 19.52
CA SER A 85 -5.79 -9.28 18.31
C SER A 85 -7.24 -9.25 17.82
N ALA A 86 -8.12 -8.59 18.57
CA ALA A 86 -9.52 -8.48 18.24
C ALA A 86 -9.63 -7.61 16.99
N ARG A 87 -9.86 -8.28 15.86
CA ARG A 87 -10.30 -7.73 14.56
C ARG A 87 -11.72 -7.14 14.64
N THR A 88 -12.17 -6.72 15.82
CA THR A 88 -13.48 -6.13 16.02
C THR A 88 -13.38 -4.64 15.71
N TYR A 89 -14.09 -4.24 14.66
CA TYR A 89 -14.05 -2.95 13.97
C TYR A 89 -14.37 -1.69 14.83
N SER A 90 -14.45 -1.79 16.16
CA SER A 90 -14.53 -0.66 17.09
C SER A 90 -13.20 -0.43 17.81
N ARG A 91 -12.10 -0.24 17.07
CA ARG A 91 -10.78 0.01 17.66
C ARG A 91 -10.70 1.45 18.17
N ARG A 92 -11.12 1.67 19.42
CA ARG A 92 -10.43 2.69 20.23
C ARG A 92 -8.99 2.21 20.36
N LEU A 93 -8.03 3.01 19.88
CA LEU A 93 -6.63 2.78 20.17
C LEU A 93 -6.46 2.81 21.70
N SER A 94 -5.64 1.92 22.24
CA SER A 94 -5.25 2.06 23.65
C SER A 94 -4.51 3.39 23.84
N ASP A 95 -4.61 3.97 25.03
CA ASP A 95 -3.94 5.24 25.36
C ASP A 95 -2.45 5.19 25.00
N ARG A 96 -1.78 4.05 25.25
CA ARG A 96 -0.38 3.85 24.88
C ARG A 96 -0.13 3.97 23.37
N LYS A 97 -0.99 3.36 22.53
CA LYS A 97 -0.91 3.47 21.07
C LYS A 97 -1.21 4.89 20.59
N LEU A 98 -2.14 5.57 21.24
CA LEU A 98 -2.42 6.96 20.89
C LEU A 98 -1.23 7.87 21.26
N THR A 99 -0.60 7.67 22.41
CA THR A 99 0.62 8.39 22.79
C THR A 99 1.77 8.10 21.84
N SER A 100 2.04 6.84 21.47
CA SER A 100 3.10 6.51 20.51
C SER A 100 2.87 7.15 19.15
N LEU A 101 1.61 7.20 18.68
CA LEU A 101 1.25 7.92 17.46
C LEU A 101 1.61 9.41 17.54
N HIS A 102 1.31 10.10 18.64
CA HIS A 102 1.66 11.51 18.83
C HIS A 102 3.17 11.75 18.91
N VAL A 103 3.91 10.83 19.54
CA VAL A 103 5.38 10.91 19.61
C VAL A 103 6.00 10.69 18.22
N LEU A 104 5.53 9.69 17.46
CA LEU A 104 5.96 9.46 16.07
C LEU A 104 5.62 10.64 15.16
N ASP A 105 4.42 11.19 15.29
CA ASP A 105 4.00 12.39 14.55
C ASP A 105 4.92 13.58 14.82
N ALA A 106 5.29 13.79 16.09
CA ALA A 106 6.20 14.85 16.48
C ALA A 106 7.60 14.66 15.89
N LEU A 107 8.15 13.45 15.99
CA LEU A 107 9.44 13.11 15.38
C LEU A 107 9.43 13.33 13.86
N ALA A 108 8.35 12.96 13.17
CA ALA A 108 8.21 13.16 11.72
C ALA A 108 8.10 14.64 11.33
N ARG A 109 7.42 15.45 12.13
CA ARG A 109 7.30 16.92 11.91
C ARG A 109 8.60 17.65 12.19
N LEU A 110 9.41 17.16 13.13
CA LEU A 110 10.72 17.71 13.47
C LEU A 110 11.85 17.18 12.55
N ASP A 111 11.52 16.38 11.54
CA ASP A 111 12.47 15.73 10.62
C ASP A 111 13.56 14.95 11.36
N ALA A 112 13.18 14.33 12.49
CA ALA A 112 14.11 13.60 13.34
C ALA A 112 14.56 12.28 12.70
N GLN A 113 15.84 11.97 12.86
CA GLN A 113 16.39 10.66 12.52
C GLN A 113 16.04 9.67 13.62
N VAL A 114 15.22 8.67 13.31
CA VAL A 114 14.79 7.66 14.26
C VAL A 114 15.42 6.32 13.89
N PRO A 115 16.11 5.64 14.83
CA PRO A 115 16.70 4.34 14.53
C PRO A 115 15.65 3.30 14.08
N PRO A 116 15.91 2.51 13.03
CA PRO A 116 14.95 1.54 12.49
C PRO A 116 14.42 0.56 13.54
N GLU A 117 15.27 0.10 14.46
CA GLU A 117 14.89 -0.82 15.53
C GLU A 117 13.83 -0.25 16.48
N VAL A 118 13.81 1.08 16.66
CA VAL A 118 12.76 1.76 17.44
C VAL A 118 11.47 1.84 16.62
N LEU A 119 11.56 2.17 15.32
CA LEU A 119 10.39 2.27 14.44
C LEU A 119 9.70 0.92 14.22
N PHE A 120 10.46 -0.17 14.11
CA PHE A 120 9.93 -1.52 13.96
C PHE A 120 9.01 -1.96 15.09
N ALA A 121 9.27 -1.50 16.32
CA ALA A 121 8.43 -1.82 17.46
C ALA A 121 7.00 -1.24 17.32
N HIS A 122 6.83 -0.21 16.50
CA HIS A 122 5.57 0.53 16.35
C HIS A 122 4.95 0.38 14.97
N VAL A 123 5.64 -0.25 14.02
CA VAL A 123 5.23 -0.29 12.61
C VAL A 123 3.89 -0.99 12.38
N ASP A 124 3.49 -1.91 13.24
CA ASP A 124 2.20 -2.60 13.13
C ASP A 124 1.02 -1.75 13.56
N ASP A 125 1.24 -0.87 14.54
CA ASP A 125 0.22 0.01 15.08
C ASP A 125 0.12 1.32 14.29
N HIS A 126 1.26 1.81 13.79
CA HIS A 126 1.37 3.10 13.09
C HIS A 126 2.23 3.01 11.83
N PRO A 127 1.86 2.17 10.85
CA PRO A 127 2.72 1.87 9.72
C PRO A 127 3.04 3.10 8.86
N GLU A 128 2.09 4.01 8.63
CA GLU A 128 2.32 5.17 7.75
C GLU A 128 3.41 6.10 8.28
N VAL A 129 3.30 6.58 9.52
CA VAL A 129 4.28 7.52 10.08
C VAL A 129 5.64 6.83 10.29
N ALA A 130 5.65 5.54 10.67
CA ALA A 130 6.88 4.77 10.80
C ALA A 130 7.59 4.62 9.44
N ILE A 131 6.87 4.30 8.37
CA ILE A 131 7.44 4.22 7.01
C ILE A 131 7.96 5.59 6.54
N VAL A 132 7.23 6.68 6.79
CA VAL A 132 7.71 8.03 6.45
C VAL A 132 9.05 8.31 7.11
N LEU A 133 9.17 8.01 8.41
CA LEU A 133 10.42 8.18 9.16
C LEU A 133 11.55 7.28 8.64
N MET A 134 11.26 6.02 8.30
CA MET A 134 12.26 5.10 7.74
C MET A 134 12.76 5.55 6.35
N LEU A 135 11.85 5.95 5.45
CA LEU A 135 12.19 6.27 4.06
C LEU A 135 12.77 7.68 3.88
N ARG A 136 12.54 8.59 4.82
CA ARG A 136 13.13 9.95 4.81
C ARG A 136 14.44 10.06 5.60
N GLY A 137 14.89 8.97 6.24
CA GLY A 137 16.16 8.97 6.95
C GLY A 137 17.33 9.31 6.03
N GLU A 138 18.37 9.97 6.55
CA GLU A 138 19.57 10.32 5.78
C GLU A 138 20.26 9.06 5.22
N LYS A 139 20.16 7.95 5.96
CA LYS A 139 20.65 6.63 5.56
C LYS A 139 19.52 5.62 5.62
N LEU A 140 19.17 5.09 4.46
CA LEU A 140 18.22 3.99 4.35
C LEU A 140 18.84 2.72 4.92
N ASP A 141 18.19 2.14 5.93
CA ASP A 141 18.51 0.80 6.39
C ASP A 141 17.84 -0.22 5.46
N ILE A 142 18.59 -0.71 4.48
CA ILE A 142 18.09 -1.63 3.46
C ILE A 142 17.64 -2.95 4.07
N GLU A 143 18.29 -3.42 5.14
CA GLU A 143 17.91 -4.67 5.81
C GLU A 143 16.55 -4.51 6.50
N ALA A 144 16.36 -3.41 7.22
CA ALA A 144 15.09 -3.04 7.83
C ALA A 144 13.95 -2.95 6.79
N ILE A 145 14.18 -2.18 5.73
CA ILE A 145 13.16 -1.97 4.69
C ILE A 145 12.83 -3.30 3.99
N THR A 146 13.83 -4.17 3.79
CA THR A 146 13.63 -5.52 3.23
C THR A 146 12.76 -6.39 4.13
N ALA A 147 13.00 -6.38 5.45
CA ALA A 147 12.19 -7.13 6.39
C ALA A 147 10.72 -6.66 6.42
N LEU A 148 10.47 -5.35 6.30
CA LEU A 148 9.10 -4.83 6.13
C LEU A 148 8.46 -5.29 4.83
N PHE A 149 9.22 -5.27 3.74
CA PHE A 149 8.73 -5.72 2.45
C PHE A 149 8.33 -7.19 2.48
N ASP A 150 9.17 -8.06 3.01
CA ASP A 150 8.90 -9.49 3.12
C ASP A 150 7.65 -9.75 3.98
N ARG A 151 7.45 -8.94 5.03
CA ARG A 151 6.27 -9.02 5.90
C ARG A 151 4.96 -8.65 5.19
N TRP A 152 4.95 -7.59 4.38
CA TRP A 152 3.71 -7.03 3.80
C TRP A 152 3.44 -7.45 2.35
N SER A 153 4.43 -8.00 1.65
CA SER A 153 4.29 -8.44 0.25
C SER A 153 3.60 -9.80 0.08
N ALA A 154 3.23 -10.47 1.18
CA ALA A 154 2.55 -11.77 1.15
C ALA A 154 1.11 -11.71 0.60
N SER A 155 0.47 -10.54 0.63
CA SER A 155 -0.88 -10.33 0.09
C SER A 155 -0.87 -10.33 -1.45
N SER A 156 -1.94 -10.84 -2.08
CA SER A 156 -2.13 -10.78 -3.54
C SER A 156 -2.33 -9.34 -4.05
N ARG A 157 -2.79 -8.43 -3.18
CA ARG A 157 -2.87 -7.00 -3.43
C ARG A 157 -1.95 -6.24 -2.48
N LEU A 158 -1.19 -5.31 -3.03
CA LEU A 158 -0.29 -4.44 -2.29
C LEU A 158 -0.97 -3.09 -2.08
N ASN A 159 -1.04 -2.64 -0.84
CA ASN A 159 -1.48 -1.29 -0.55
C ASN A 159 -0.35 -0.26 -0.82
N ALA A 160 -0.67 1.03 -0.74
CA ALA A 160 0.31 2.11 -0.97
C ALA A 160 1.57 2.01 -0.09
N ARG A 161 1.47 1.43 1.11
CA ARG A 161 2.59 1.23 2.04
C ARG A 161 3.58 0.21 1.50
N SER A 162 3.09 -0.97 1.12
CA SER A 162 3.91 -2.01 0.48
C SER A 162 4.52 -1.51 -0.82
N VAL A 163 3.80 -0.66 -1.57
CA VAL A 163 4.31 -0.10 -2.81
C VAL A 163 5.47 0.87 -2.58
N ALA A 164 5.37 1.78 -1.61
CA ALA A 164 6.46 2.69 -1.27
C ALA A 164 7.74 1.96 -0.86
N VAL A 165 7.60 0.92 -0.02
CA VAL A 165 8.72 0.08 0.43
C VAL A 165 9.36 -0.66 -0.75
N GLY A 166 8.56 -1.37 -1.55
CA GLY A 166 9.06 -2.15 -2.69
C GLY A 166 9.73 -1.28 -3.75
N GLN A 167 9.17 -0.11 -4.04
CA GLN A 167 9.77 0.85 -4.95
C GLN A 167 11.10 1.38 -4.44
N THR A 168 11.20 1.70 -3.15
CA THR A 168 12.47 2.14 -2.54
C THR A 168 13.54 1.07 -2.70
N LEU A 169 13.24 -0.19 -2.38
CA LEU A 169 14.19 -1.29 -2.53
C LEU A 169 14.63 -1.48 -3.98
N ALA A 170 13.71 -1.35 -4.93
CA ALA A 170 14.01 -1.46 -6.35
C ALA A 170 14.89 -0.31 -6.85
N SER A 171 14.57 0.94 -6.49
CA SER A 171 15.37 2.12 -6.84
C SER A 171 16.78 2.06 -6.27
N GLN A 172 16.93 1.52 -5.05
CA GLN A 172 18.23 1.30 -4.40
C GLN A 172 18.95 0.04 -4.88
N LYS A 173 18.34 -0.76 -5.78
CA LYS A 173 18.84 -2.06 -6.24
C LYS A 173 19.26 -2.96 -5.07
N ALA A 174 18.44 -3.00 -4.03
CA ALA A 174 18.73 -3.70 -2.79
C ALA A 174 19.12 -5.17 -3.03
N PRO A 175 20.11 -5.73 -2.31
CA PRO A 175 20.53 -7.12 -2.51
C PRO A 175 19.36 -8.12 -2.43
N GLY A 176 19.24 -8.98 -3.44
CA GLY A 176 18.19 -9.99 -3.52
C GLY A 176 16.78 -9.45 -3.84
N ILE A 177 16.61 -8.16 -4.13
CA ILE A 177 15.31 -7.61 -4.53
C ILE A 177 14.84 -8.23 -5.86
N ALA A 178 15.73 -8.40 -6.84
CA ALA A 178 15.40 -9.00 -8.13
C ALA A 178 14.77 -10.40 -7.97
N ARG A 179 15.36 -11.24 -7.12
CA ARG A 179 14.81 -12.56 -6.78
C ARG A 179 13.42 -12.44 -6.14
N ARG A 180 13.24 -11.53 -5.18
CA ARG A 180 11.94 -11.32 -4.54
C ARG A 180 10.88 -10.91 -5.56
N LEU A 181 11.19 -9.93 -6.42
CA LEU A 181 10.26 -9.44 -7.43
C LEU A 181 9.86 -10.51 -8.44
N LEU A 182 10.81 -11.34 -8.88
CA LEU A 182 10.49 -12.49 -9.71
C LEU A 182 9.60 -13.49 -8.95
N ALA A 183 9.86 -13.80 -7.68
CA ALA A 183 9.02 -14.68 -6.88
C ALA A 183 7.61 -14.11 -6.61
N MET A 184 7.43 -12.79 -6.70
CA MET A 184 6.12 -12.13 -6.65
C MET A 184 5.32 -12.33 -7.94
N ARG A 185 5.99 -12.68 -9.04
CA ARG A 185 5.36 -13.07 -10.29
C ARG A 185 5.07 -14.57 -10.25
N VAL A 186 3.83 -14.91 -9.94
CA VAL A 186 3.31 -16.25 -10.20
C VAL A 186 2.52 -16.15 -11.50
N PRO A 187 3.11 -16.44 -12.67
CA PRO A 187 2.39 -16.34 -13.92
C PRO A 187 1.26 -17.37 -13.96
N GLU A 188 0.02 -16.92 -14.09
CA GLU A 188 -1.15 -17.80 -14.27
C GLU A 188 -1.62 -17.78 -15.72
N LEU A 189 -1.99 -18.94 -16.26
CA LEU A 189 -2.66 -19.08 -17.54
C LEU A 189 -4.14 -19.43 -17.30
N SER A 190 -5.03 -18.47 -17.54
CA SER A 190 -6.47 -18.68 -17.50
C SER A 190 -7.02 -18.83 -18.92
N VAL A 191 -7.63 -19.96 -19.22
CA VAL A 191 -8.18 -20.27 -20.55
C VAL A 191 -9.69 -20.24 -20.50
N HIS A 192 -10.28 -19.33 -21.24
CA HIS A 192 -11.71 -19.26 -21.44
C HIS A 192 -12.05 -19.86 -22.81
N VAL A 193 -12.75 -20.99 -22.82
CA VAL A 193 -13.13 -21.68 -24.06
C VAL A 193 -14.54 -21.25 -24.44
N PHE A 194 -14.72 -20.73 -25.65
CA PHE A 194 -16.00 -20.24 -26.15
C PHE A 194 -16.42 -21.01 -27.41
N ASP A 195 -17.73 -20.94 -27.70
CA ASP A 195 -18.20 -21.23 -29.05
C ASP A 195 -17.60 -20.20 -30.04
N PRO A 196 -17.35 -20.58 -31.31
CA PRO A 196 -16.69 -19.71 -32.29
C PRO A 196 -17.33 -18.33 -32.49
N ASP A 197 -18.64 -18.20 -32.26
CA ASP A 197 -19.42 -16.99 -32.58
C ASP A 197 -19.70 -16.09 -31.35
N GLU A 198 -19.22 -16.42 -30.16
CA GLU A 198 -19.62 -15.71 -28.94
C GLU A 198 -18.73 -14.51 -28.57
N ARG A 199 -19.36 -13.33 -28.41
CA ARG A 199 -18.73 -12.10 -27.89
C ARG A 199 -19.29 -11.76 -26.50
N SER A 200 -18.74 -12.32 -25.43
CA SER A 200 -19.17 -11.95 -24.06
C SER A 200 -18.32 -10.82 -23.46
N ARG A 201 -18.98 -9.99 -22.63
CA ARG A 201 -18.37 -8.98 -21.74
C ARG A 201 -18.32 -9.55 -20.32
N LEU A 202 -17.20 -9.34 -19.63
CA LEU A 202 -17.02 -9.72 -18.23
C LEU A 202 -17.57 -8.60 -17.31
N PRO A 203 -18.24 -8.93 -16.20
CA PRO A 203 -18.64 -7.93 -15.23
C PRO A 203 -17.44 -7.54 -14.34
N THR A 204 -17.25 -6.24 -14.13
CA THR A 204 -16.37 -5.68 -13.09
C THR A 204 -17.25 -5.01 -12.02
N GLY A 205 -16.94 -5.30 -10.76
CA GLY A 205 -17.54 -4.64 -9.61
C GLY A 205 -16.51 -4.55 -8.50
N ILE A 206 -16.32 -3.35 -7.95
CA ILE A 206 -15.44 -3.10 -6.81
C ILE A 206 -16.28 -2.37 -5.76
N GLY A 207 -16.34 -2.92 -4.54
CA GLY A 207 -16.85 -2.24 -3.36
C GLY A 207 -15.68 -1.73 -2.51
N SER A 208 -15.85 -0.57 -1.89
CA SER A 208 -14.94 0.01 -0.89
C SER A 208 -15.59 -0.07 0.49
N ALA A 209 -14.79 -0.26 1.54
CA ALA A 209 -15.22 -0.18 2.92
C ALA A 209 -14.69 1.10 3.58
N ASP A 210 -15.43 1.62 4.57
CA ASP A 210 -15.13 2.88 5.28
C ASP A 210 -14.68 2.61 6.73
N GLY A 211 -13.93 3.54 7.31
CA GLY A 211 -13.43 3.47 8.70
C GLY A 211 -13.87 4.67 9.55
N HIS A 212 -14.16 4.42 10.83
CA HIS A 212 -14.54 5.45 11.81
C HIS A 212 -13.35 5.82 12.70
N PHE A 213 -13.07 7.13 12.85
CA PHE A 213 -12.04 7.65 13.74
C PHE A 213 -12.64 8.71 14.69
N GLU A 214 -12.37 8.55 15.99
CA GLU A 214 -12.79 9.48 17.06
C GLU A 214 -11.58 9.87 17.90
N THR A 215 -11.38 11.17 18.10
CA THR A 215 -10.39 11.71 19.04
C THR A 215 -11.00 11.65 20.45
N PRO A 216 -10.42 10.90 21.40
CA PRO A 216 -10.98 10.83 22.76
C PRO A 216 -10.89 12.19 23.46
N GLU A 217 -11.84 12.48 24.35
CA GLU A 217 -11.86 13.73 25.11
C GLU A 217 -10.56 13.94 25.92
N GLY A 218 -10.04 15.16 25.90
CA GLY A 218 -8.81 15.54 26.61
C GLY A 218 -7.49 15.19 25.90
N TRP A 219 -7.53 14.51 24.75
CA TRP A 219 -6.35 14.22 23.94
C TRP A 219 -6.02 15.35 22.95
N PRO A 220 -4.75 15.48 22.51
CA PRO A 220 -4.41 16.36 21.40
C PRO A 220 -5.11 15.94 20.09
N PRO A 221 -5.25 16.85 19.11
CA PRO A 221 -5.87 16.54 17.82
C PRO A 221 -5.23 15.34 17.15
N TYR A 222 -6.03 14.34 16.76
CA TYR A 222 -5.56 13.07 16.24
C TYR A 222 -4.84 13.25 14.89
N PRO A 223 -3.55 12.90 14.78
CA PRO A 223 -2.84 12.94 13.51
C PRO A 223 -3.20 11.70 12.67
N SER A 224 -3.66 11.93 11.46
CA SER A 224 -3.90 10.88 10.48
C SER A 224 -2.93 11.03 9.32
N TRP A 225 -2.17 9.98 9.09
CA TRP A 225 -1.22 9.83 8.00
C TRP A 225 -1.82 8.89 6.97
N SER A 226 -1.58 9.16 5.68
CA SER A 226 -2.11 8.32 4.61
C SER A 226 -1.23 8.44 3.38
N PHE A 227 -1.16 7.35 2.63
CA PHE A 227 -0.42 7.27 1.37
C PHE A 227 -1.39 7.14 0.21
N VAL A 228 -1.09 7.81 -0.89
CA VAL A 228 -1.83 7.70 -2.15
C VAL A 228 -0.85 7.67 -3.31
N PRO A 229 -1.13 6.94 -4.40
CA PRO A 229 -0.35 7.09 -5.62
C PRO A 229 -0.58 8.49 -6.21
N GLN A 230 0.40 9.04 -6.93
CA GLN A 230 0.24 10.33 -7.59
C GLN A 230 -0.93 10.34 -8.58
N SER A 231 -1.21 9.21 -9.24
CA SER A 231 -2.34 9.05 -10.15
C SER A 231 -3.71 9.21 -9.48
N PHE A 232 -3.81 9.05 -8.15
CA PHE A 232 -5.03 9.35 -7.40
C PHE A 232 -5.39 10.84 -7.47
N LEU A 233 -4.40 11.72 -7.63
CA LEU A 233 -4.62 13.16 -7.76
C LEU A 233 -5.05 13.57 -9.17
N GLU A 234 -4.99 12.65 -10.14
CA GLU A 234 -5.43 12.92 -11.50
C GLU A 234 -6.95 12.76 -11.62
N GLY A 235 -7.62 13.82 -12.07
CA GLY A 235 -9.06 13.84 -12.28
C GLY A 235 -9.81 14.67 -11.22
N SER A 236 -11.12 14.83 -11.43
CA SER A 236 -11.91 15.86 -10.73
C SER A 236 -12.04 15.66 -9.21
N VAL A 237 -11.95 14.42 -8.71
CA VAL A 237 -11.95 14.11 -7.27
C VAL A 237 -10.56 14.35 -6.67
N GLY A 238 -9.52 13.83 -7.34
CA GLY A 238 -8.12 13.99 -6.95
C GLY A 238 -7.69 15.46 -6.88
N GLU A 239 -8.07 16.27 -7.87
CA GLU A 239 -7.79 17.71 -7.88
C GLU A 239 -8.43 18.47 -6.71
N LYS A 240 -9.66 18.09 -6.33
CA LYS A 240 -10.32 18.68 -5.14
C LYS A 240 -9.59 18.29 -3.86
N TRP A 241 -9.06 17.07 -3.80
CA TRP A 241 -8.24 16.60 -2.68
C TRP A 241 -6.90 17.31 -2.60
N ALA A 242 -6.20 17.46 -3.73
CA ALA A 242 -4.94 18.20 -3.86
C ALA A 242 -5.05 19.66 -3.37
N LYS A 243 -6.22 20.30 -3.52
CA LYS A 243 -6.47 21.65 -3.01
C LYS A 243 -6.68 21.72 -1.49
N ARG A 244 -7.05 20.61 -0.84
CA ARG A 244 -7.39 20.54 0.59
C ARG A 244 -6.25 20.06 1.47
N HIS A 245 -5.29 19.34 0.88
CA HIS A 245 -4.21 18.69 1.61
C HIS A 245 -2.87 18.99 0.94
N SER A 246 -1.85 19.20 1.77
CA SER A 246 -0.47 19.27 1.31
C SER A 246 0.05 17.85 1.16
N PHE A 247 0.30 17.44 -0.09
CA PHE A 247 0.94 16.17 -0.41
C PHE A 247 2.44 16.38 -0.54
N THR A 248 3.20 15.44 0.01
CA THR A 248 4.66 15.37 -0.16
C THR A 248 5.00 14.05 -0.81
N GLN A 249 5.90 14.07 -1.79
CA GLN A 249 6.34 12.84 -2.44
C GLN A 249 7.17 12.00 -1.47
N LEU A 250 6.79 10.74 -1.30
CA LEU A 250 7.51 9.76 -0.50
C LEU A 250 8.54 9.01 -1.33
N THR A 251 8.14 8.56 -2.52
CA THR A 251 9.01 7.81 -3.44
C THR A 251 8.89 8.37 -4.86
N ASP A 252 10.01 8.37 -5.57
CA ASP A 252 10.09 8.54 -7.02
C ASP A 252 10.23 7.18 -7.69
N GLY A 253 9.59 7.00 -8.84
CA GLY A 253 9.55 5.71 -9.54
C GLY A 253 8.28 5.52 -10.36
N PRO A 254 8.05 4.32 -10.90
CA PRO A 254 6.95 4.08 -11.85
C PRO A 254 5.57 4.23 -11.20
N ILE A 255 5.48 4.08 -9.88
CA ILE A 255 4.26 4.33 -9.10
C ILE A 255 4.63 5.33 -8.00
N PRO A 256 4.73 6.64 -8.30
CA PRO A 256 5.10 7.62 -7.29
C PRO A 256 4.09 7.61 -6.14
N ILE A 257 4.56 7.39 -4.92
CA ILE A 257 3.72 7.44 -3.73
C ILE A 257 3.87 8.81 -3.08
N LEU A 258 2.74 9.42 -2.80
CA LEU A 258 2.62 10.65 -2.03
C LEU A 258 2.11 10.31 -0.64
N TRP A 259 2.51 11.08 0.35
CA TRP A 259 1.93 11.06 1.68
C TRP A 259 1.30 12.41 2.00
N TYR A 260 0.28 12.39 2.85
CA TYR A 260 -0.27 13.60 3.46
C TYR A 260 -0.61 13.33 4.92
N ARG A 261 -0.60 14.42 5.70
CA ARG A 261 -0.99 14.44 7.11
C ARG A 261 -2.20 15.34 7.27
N LYS A 262 -3.19 14.89 8.03
CA LYS A 262 -4.32 15.72 8.49
C LYS A 262 -4.48 15.62 10.00
N GLN A 263 -4.94 16.70 10.63
CA GLN A 263 -5.43 16.68 12.01
C GLN A 263 -6.94 16.45 12.00
N ILE A 264 -7.41 15.55 12.86
CA ILE A 264 -8.82 15.27 13.06
C ILE A 264 -9.22 15.87 14.41
N GLU A 265 -9.96 16.98 14.35
CA GLU A 265 -10.41 17.73 15.53
C GLU A 265 -11.73 17.18 16.10
N GLN A 266 -12.55 16.50 15.28
CA GLN A 266 -13.85 15.95 15.67
C GLN A 266 -14.11 14.61 14.97
N THR A 267 -15.04 13.81 15.50
CA THR A 267 -15.52 12.56 14.92
C THR A 267 -15.77 12.71 13.43
N ARG A 268 -14.97 12.00 12.62
CA ARG A 268 -15.20 11.91 11.18
C ARG A 268 -15.22 10.45 10.77
N VAL A 269 -16.30 10.09 10.08
CA VAL A 269 -16.35 8.90 9.25
C VAL A 269 -15.45 9.18 8.06
N GLY A 270 -14.32 8.49 7.98
CA GLY A 270 -13.43 8.57 6.84
C GLY A 270 -13.81 7.50 5.83
N THR A 271 -14.00 7.89 4.57
CA THR A 271 -13.93 6.94 3.46
C THR A 271 -12.47 6.56 3.28
N GLY A 272 -12.04 5.52 3.99
CA GLY A 272 -10.72 4.93 3.83
C GLY A 272 -10.76 3.94 2.69
N SER A 273 -10.84 4.39 1.44
CA SER A 273 -10.49 3.50 0.33
C SER A 273 -8.97 3.30 0.41
N GLU A 274 -8.53 2.20 1.02
CA GLU A 274 -7.14 1.78 0.89
C GLU A 274 -6.90 1.52 -0.59
N TRP A 275 -6.11 2.39 -1.22
CA TRP A 275 -5.65 2.14 -2.57
C TRP A 275 -4.78 0.89 -2.56
N ASP A 276 -5.06 -0.02 -3.48
CA ASP A 276 -4.27 -1.21 -3.68
C ASP A 276 -4.02 -1.48 -5.17
N ILE A 277 -2.98 -2.27 -5.43
CA ILE A 277 -2.57 -2.70 -6.76
C ILE A 277 -2.27 -4.20 -6.72
N SER A 278 -2.46 -4.89 -7.85
CA SER A 278 -2.03 -6.28 -7.96
C SER A 278 -0.54 -6.41 -7.69
N ARG A 279 -0.17 -7.42 -6.89
CA ARG A 279 1.22 -7.73 -6.55
C ARG A 279 2.11 -7.89 -7.78
N ALA A 280 1.61 -8.57 -8.81
CA ALA A 280 2.36 -8.79 -10.04
C ALA A 280 2.56 -7.49 -10.82
N VAL A 281 1.55 -6.62 -10.88
CA VAL A 281 1.66 -5.31 -11.55
C VAL A 281 2.75 -4.44 -10.88
N ALA A 282 2.80 -4.42 -9.55
CA ALA A 282 3.86 -3.71 -8.84
C ALA A 282 5.25 -4.32 -9.09
N ALA A 283 5.37 -5.66 -9.05
CA ALA A 283 6.63 -6.36 -9.31
C ALA A 283 7.20 -6.04 -10.70
N ASP A 284 6.35 -6.01 -11.72
CA ASP A 284 6.69 -5.65 -13.09
C ASP A 284 7.27 -4.23 -13.17
N ALA A 285 6.62 -3.30 -12.48
CA ALA A 285 7.02 -1.90 -12.47
C ALA A 285 8.43 -1.77 -11.88
N TRP A 286 8.69 -2.47 -10.80
CA TRP A 286 9.98 -2.48 -10.13
C TRP A 286 11.07 -3.23 -10.92
N LEU A 287 10.72 -4.33 -11.60
CA LEU A 287 11.65 -5.03 -12.50
C LEU A 287 12.06 -4.14 -13.69
N SER A 288 11.16 -3.28 -14.19
CA SER A 288 11.50 -2.31 -15.23
C SER A 288 12.55 -1.29 -14.75
N VAL A 289 12.44 -0.82 -13.51
CA VAL A 289 13.44 0.04 -12.86
C VAL A 289 14.78 -0.66 -12.75
N LEU A 290 14.80 -1.92 -12.29
CA LEU A 290 16.02 -2.70 -12.12
C LEU A 290 16.78 -2.94 -13.44
N THR A 291 16.04 -3.16 -14.52
CA THR A 291 16.60 -3.48 -15.84
C THR A 291 16.82 -2.26 -16.74
N GLY A 292 16.46 -1.05 -16.28
CA GLY A 292 16.57 0.18 -17.06
C GLY A 292 15.69 0.22 -18.32
N ASN A 293 14.72 -0.68 -18.44
CA ASN A 293 13.82 -0.71 -19.59
C ASN A 293 12.63 0.20 -19.37
N SER A 294 12.62 1.34 -20.05
CA SER A 294 11.42 2.17 -20.20
C SER A 294 10.49 1.66 -21.31
N GLU A 295 10.90 0.66 -22.10
CA GLU A 295 10.14 0.13 -23.24
C GLU A 295 8.86 -0.63 -22.86
N TYR A 296 8.72 -1.04 -21.60
CA TYR A 296 7.39 -1.29 -21.05
C TYR A 296 6.75 0.08 -20.86
N GLU A 297 6.16 0.63 -21.93
CA GLU A 297 5.19 1.71 -21.83
C GLU A 297 4.08 1.22 -20.91
N TRP A 298 4.23 1.57 -19.64
CA TRP A 298 3.25 1.31 -18.63
C TRP A 298 1.94 1.90 -19.14
N PRO A 299 0.87 1.09 -19.32
CA PRO A 299 -0.43 1.68 -19.53
C PRO A 299 -0.65 2.62 -18.35
N SER A 300 -0.91 3.90 -18.67
CA SER A 300 -1.08 4.96 -17.68
C SER A 300 -1.83 4.43 -16.45
N PRO A 301 -1.39 4.75 -15.21
CA PRO A 301 -2.01 4.25 -13.98
C PRO A 301 -3.51 4.55 -13.83
N ARG A 302 -4.10 5.29 -14.78
CA ARG A 302 -5.52 5.58 -14.93
C ARG A 302 -6.41 4.36 -15.12
N LEU A 303 -5.86 3.18 -15.35
CA LEU A 303 -6.64 2.02 -15.73
C LEU A 303 -6.56 0.90 -14.68
N TYR A 304 -7.42 1.03 -13.67
CA TYR A 304 -7.77 0.02 -12.65
C TYR A 304 -8.36 -1.29 -13.23
N GLU A 305 -8.37 -1.46 -14.55
CA GLU A 305 -9.09 -2.53 -15.25
C GLU A 305 -8.21 -3.40 -16.15
N PHE A 306 -6.89 -3.17 -16.22
CA PHE A 306 -6.04 -3.96 -17.10
C PHE A 306 -5.51 -5.22 -16.41
N ARG A 307 -5.96 -6.38 -16.92
CA ARG A 307 -5.22 -7.64 -16.77
C ARG A 307 -3.84 -7.45 -17.40
N HIS A 308 -2.80 -7.58 -16.60
CA HIS A 308 -1.43 -7.36 -17.06
C HIS A 308 -0.93 -8.59 -17.85
N PRO A 309 -0.31 -8.41 -19.04
CA PRO A 309 0.01 -9.49 -19.98
C PRO A 309 1.03 -10.53 -19.50
N LEU A 310 1.58 -10.37 -18.28
CA LEU A 310 2.58 -11.26 -17.70
C LEU A 310 2.17 -11.89 -16.36
N ALA A 311 1.15 -11.34 -15.69
CA ALA A 311 0.67 -11.81 -14.41
C ALA A 311 -0.44 -12.85 -14.57
N GLU A 312 -1.36 -12.56 -15.48
CA GLU A 312 -2.49 -13.41 -15.82
C GLU A 312 -2.67 -13.36 -17.33
N VAL A 313 -2.23 -14.40 -18.03
CA VAL A 313 -2.52 -14.55 -19.45
C VAL A 313 -3.91 -15.14 -19.55
N SER A 314 -4.88 -14.27 -19.83
CA SER A 314 -6.25 -14.70 -20.14
C SER A 314 -6.35 -15.04 -21.62
N LEU A 315 -6.23 -16.32 -21.96
CA LEU A 315 -6.37 -16.82 -23.32
C LEU A 315 -7.85 -17.10 -23.64
N ARG A 316 -8.37 -16.49 -24.70
CA ARG A 316 -9.70 -16.83 -25.24
C ARG A 316 -9.51 -17.80 -26.41
N VAL A 317 -10.03 -19.02 -26.27
CA VAL A 317 -9.94 -20.04 -27.30
C VAL A 317 -11.31 -20.32 -27.89
N ALA A 318 -11.49 -20.02 -29.17
CA ALA A 318 -12.62 -20.52 -29.94
C ALA A 318 -12.45 -22.04 -30.14
N TRP A 319 -13.42 -22.83 -29.69
CA TRP A 319 -13.37 -24.29 -29.78
C TRP A 319 -13.51 -24.75 -31.23
N THR A 320 -12.48 -25.42 -31.73
CA THR A 320 -12.44 -26.02 -33.08
C THR A 320 -11.95 -27.48 -33.06
N GLY A 321 -11.54 -27.99 -31.89
CA GLY A 321 -11.02 -29.33 -31.70
C GLY A 321 -9.99 -29.38 -30.56
N ALA A 322 -9.70 -30.58 -30.06
CA ALA A 322 -8.77 -30.80 -28.96
C ALA A 322 -7.31 -30.43 -29.30
N GLU A 323 -6.87 -30.74 -30.52
CA GLU A 323 -5.51 -30.44 -31.00
C GLU A 323 -5.30 -28.92 -31.10
N ALA A 324 -6.17 -28.21 -31.81
CA ALA A 324 -6.10 -26.75 -31.96
C ALA A 324 -6.21 -26.01 -30.61
N TYR A 325 -6.92 -26.57 -29.63
CA TYR A 325 -6.92 -26.06 -28.26
C TYR A 325 -5.56 -26.25 -27.58
N SER A 326 -5.01 -27.48 -27.63
CA SER A 326 -3.74 -27.82 -27.00
C SER A 326 -2.58 -27.00 -27.56
N ASP A 327 -2.53 -26.83 -28.89
CA ASP A 327 -1.52 -26.02 -29.56
C ASP A 327 -1.53 -24.56 -29.09
N LYS A 328 -2.73 -23.97 -28.92
CA LYS A 328 -2.87 -22.59 -28.43
C LYS A 328 -2.44 -22.45 -26.98
N VAL A 329 -2.77 -23.44 -26.14
CA VAL A 329 -2.37 -23.46 -24.74
C VAL A 329 -0.86 -23.60 -24.60
N GLU A 330 -0.24 -24.53 -25.31
CA GLU A 330 1.23 -24.73 -25.28
C GLU A 330 1.98 -23.54 -25.88
N ALA A 331 1.45 -22.91 -26.94
CA ALA A 331 2.00 -21.67 -27.48
C ALA A 331 1.98 -20.53 -26.44
N ALA A 332 0.84 -20.34 -25.75
CA ALA A 332 0.73 -19.33 -24.71
C ALA A 332 1.67 -19.61 -23.52
N ARG A 333 1.79 -20.87 -23.11
CA ARG A 333 2.72 -21.29 -22.05
C ARG A 333 4.18 -21.04 -22.45
N SER A 334 4.54 -21.36 -23.68
CA SER A 334 5.87 -21.11 -24.24
C SER A 334 6.19 -19.62 -24.29
N GLU A 335 5.22 -18.78 -24.67
CA GLU A 335 5.36 -17.32 -24.67
C GLU A 335 5.60 -16.76 -23.25
N ILE A 336 4.87 -17.26 -22.24
CA ILE A 336 5.10 -16.89 -20.83
C ILE A 336 6.52 -17.25 -20.40
N LEU A 337 6.97 -18.48 -20.69
CA LEU A 337 8.31 -18.94 -20.34
C LEU A 337 9.39 -18.13 -21.06
N GLU A 338 9.20 -17.82 -22.34
CA GLU A 338 10.13 -16.99 -23.10
C GLU A 338 10.27 -15.60 -22.49
N LYS A 339 9.14 -14.95 -22.15
CA LYS A 339 9.17 -13.63 -21.48
C LYS A 339 9.80 -13.70 -20.09
N TRP A 340 9.58 -14.79 -19.34
CA TRP A 340 10.26 -15.03 -18.07
C TRP A 340 11.78 -15.11 -18.25
N TRP A 341 12.25 -15.93 -19.19
CA TRP A 341 13.66 -16.09 -19.51
C TRP A 341 14.31 -14.80 -19.99
N LEU A 342 13.60 -14.02 -20.82
CA LEU A 342 14.05 -12.72 -21.27
C LEU A 342 14.25 -11.76 -20.10
N MET A 343 13.28 -11.69 -19.17
CA MET A 343 13.42 -10.88 -17.96
C MET A 343 14.58 -11.36 -17.07
N GLY A 344 14.71 -12.68 -16.87
CA GLY A 344 15.82 -13.27 -16.13
C GLY A 344 17.18 -12.92 -16.72
N ARG A 345 17.35 -13.02 -18.04
CA ARG A 345 18.58 -12.59 -18.74
C ARG A 345 18.88 -11.12 -18.52
N LYS A 346 17.88 -10.24 -18.63
CA LYS A 346 18.06 -8.80 -18.36
C LYS A 346 18.54 -8.52 -16.93
N LEU A 347 18.08 -9.30 -15.95
CA LEU A 347 18.55 -9.19 -14.56
C LEU A 347 19.97 -9.74 -14.38
N VAL A 348 20.34 -10.78 -15.13
CA VAL A 348 21.72 -11.29 -15.19
C VAL A 348 22.65 -10.25 -15.82
N ASP A 349 22.25 -9.65 -16.93
CA ASP A 349 23.01 -8.59 -17.61
C ASP A 349 23.18 -7.36 -16.71
N ALA A 350 22.18 -7.06 -15.87
CA ALA A 350 22.25 -6.01 -14.85
C ALA A 350 23.08 -6.37 -13.60
N GLY A 351 23.62 -7.59 -13.52
CA GLY A 351 24.39 -8.08 -12.38
C GLY A 351 23.59 -8.32 -11.10
N LEU A 352 22.26 -8.44 -11.22
CA LEU A 352 21.34 -8.60 -10.07
C LEU A 352 21.01 -10.06 -9.75
N LEU A 353 21.24 -10.96 -10.70
CA LEU A 353 21.08 -12.41 -10.58
C LEU A 353 22.18 -13.13 -11.36
N THR A 354 22.38 -14.40 -11.04
CA THR A 354 23.14 -15.32 -11.90
C THR A 354 22.22 -16.15 -12.80
N LEU A 355 22.77 -16.73 -13.86
CA LEU A 355 22.00 -17.60 -14.75
C LEU A 355 21.47 -18.86 -14.04
N GLU A 356 22.20 -19.36 -13.05
CA GLU A 356 21.80 -20.49 -12.22
C GLU A 356 20.58 -20.12 -11.36
N GLU A 357 20.60 -18.95 -10.72
CA GLU A 357 19.45 -18.48 -9.95
C GLU A 357 18.20 -18.31 -10.81
N VAL A 358 18.32 -17.83 -12.06
CA VAL A 358 17.18 -17.73 -12.98
C VAL A 358 16.64 -19.12 -13.33
N ARG A 359 17.50 -20.12 -13.52
CA ARG A 359 17.11 -21.52 -13.78
C ARG A 359 16.34 -22.12 -12.61
N ASP A 360 16.86 -21.94 -11.40
CA ASP A 360 16.23 -22.46 -10.18
C ASP A 360 14.88 -21.79 -9.89
N MET A 361 14.67 -20.60 -10.43
CA MET A 361 13.44 -19.83 -10.30
C MET A 361 12.46 -20.01 -11.47
N THR A 362 12.68 -20.99 -12.37
CA THR A 362 11.74 -21.25 -13.47
C THR A 362 10.33 -21.49 -12.89
N PRO A 363 9.33 -20.69 -13.27
CA PRO A 363 8.03 -20.74 -12.62
C PRO A 363 7.30 -22.00 -13.04
N ASP A 364 6.63 -22.62 -12.08
CA ASP A 364 5.45 -23.40 -12.43
C ASP A 364 4.36 -22.44 -12.89
N ILE A 365 3.66 -22.76 -13.98
CA ILE A 365 2.62 -21.90 -14.57
C ILE A 365 1.28 -22.56 -14.24
N PRO A 366 0.59 -22.14 -13.16
CA PRO A 366 -0.72 -22.68 -12.83
C PRO A 366 -1.68 -22.45 -13.98
N PHE A 367 -2.55 -23.43 -14.19
CA PHE A 367 -3.43 -23.48 -15.34
C PHE A 367 -4.89 -23.65 -14.89
N SER A 368 -5.74 -22.71 -15.29
CA SER A 368 -7.18 -22.75 -15.01
C SER A 368 -7.97 -22.70 -16.32
N VAL A 369 -8.97 -23.58 -16.46
CA VAL A 369 -9.86 -23.61 -17.63
C VAL A 369 -11.27 -23.29 -17.19
N THR A 370 -11.88 -22.32 -17.86
CA THR A 370 -13.32 -22.06 -17.77
C THR A 370 -13.97 -22.40 -19.10
N ASP A 371 -14.72 -23.51 -19.14
CA ASP A 371 -15.55 -23.85 -20.29
C ASP A 371 -16.79 -22.95 -20.32
N ARG A 372 -16.90 -22.11 -21.35
CA ARG A 372 -18.04 -21.23 -21.62
C ARG A 372 -18.80 -21.65 -22.88
N ARG A 373 -18.46 -22.79 -23.50
CA ARG A 373 -19.17 -23.29 -24.68
C ARG A 373 -20.62 -23.61 -24.31
N LYS A 374 -21.56 -23.28 -25.19
CA LYS A 374 -22.95 -23.76 -25.10
C LYS A 374 -23.06 -25.17 -25.67
N LYS A 375 -22.21 -25.50 -26.64
CA LYS A 375 -22.11 -26.84 -27.23
C LYS A 375 -20.86 -27.55 -26.71
N THR A 376 -21.05 -28.56 -25.86
CA THR A 376 -19.98 -29.39 -25.31
C THR A 376 -19.64 -30.57 -26.23
N ASP A 377 -19.46 -30.27 -27.53
CA ASP A 377 -19.12 -31.26 -28.55
C ASP A 377 -17.65 -31.70 -28.35
N GLY A 378 -17.44 -32.64 -27.43
CA GLY A 378 -16.15 -33.19 -27.02
C GLY A 378 -15.61 -32.62 -25.70
N PRO A 379 -14.94 -33.47 -24.89
CA PRO A 379 -14.30 -33.02 -23.66
C PRO A 379 -13.13 -32.08 -23.96
N ILE A 380 -12.91 -31.09 -23.10
CA ILE A 380 -11.68 -30.31 -23.13
C ILE A 380 -10.56 -31.21 -22.60
N PRO A 381 -9.41 -31.32 -23.30
CA PRO A 381 -8.28 -32.10 -22.81
C PRO A 381 -7.88 -31.71 -21.39
N GLU A 382 -7.71 -32.71 -20.53
CA GLU A 382 -7.10 -32.51 -19.23
C GLU A 382 -5.61 -32.23 -19.41
N HIS A 383 -5.13 -31.12 -18.86
CA HIS A 383 -3.70 -30.87 -18.78
C HIS A 383 -3.18 -31.39 -17.44
N PRO A 384 -2.03 -32.09 -17.42
CA PRO A 384 -1.52 -32.79 -16.23
C PRO A 384 -1.21 -31.87 -15.03
N MET A 385 -1.33 -30.55 -15.16
CA MET A 385 -1.14 -29.57 -14.08
C MET A 385 -2.31 -28.56 -13.94
N GLY A 386 -3.47 -28.86 -14.52
CA GLY A 386 -4.64 -27.99 -14.49
C GLY A 386 -5.59 -28.29 -13.33
N VAL A 387 -6.08 -27.24 -12.65
CA VAL A 387 -7.29 -27.35 -11.81
C VAL A 387 -8.50 -27.07 -12.69
N PHE A 388 -9.33 -28.09 -12.94
CA PHE A 388 -10.58 -27.91 -13.67
C PHE A 388 -11.63 -27.26 -12.76
N LEU A 389 -11.83 -25.95 -12.89
CA LEU A 389 -12.93 -25.24 -12.26
C LEU A 389 -14.17 -25.54 -13.11
N GLY A 390 -14.95 -26.54 -12.72
CA GLY A 390 -16.11 -27.03 -13.48
C GLY A 390 -17.13 -25.96 -13.88
N HIS A 391 -18.11 -26.35 -14.71
CA HIS A 391 -19.19 -25.47 -15.16
C HIS A 391 -19.81 -24.69 -13.98
N HIS A 392 -19.47 -23.40 -13.86
CA HIS A 392 -20.27 -22.48 -13.06
C HIS A 392 -21.42 -22.00 -13.94
N PRO A 393 -22.66 -22.50 -13.77
CA PRO A 393 -23.79 -21.87 -14.39
C PRO A 393 -23.78 -20.39 -13.96
N ILE A 394 -23.68 -19.49 -14.94
CA ILE A 394 -23.92 -18.08 -14.69
C ILE A 394 -25.40 -18.00 -14.34
N HIS A 395 -25.74 -18.06 -13.05
CA HIS A 395 -27.06 -17.66 -12.62
C HIS A 395 -27.22 -16.20 -13.04
N PRO A 396 -28.21 -15.86 -13.88
CA PRO A 396 -28.48 -14.45 -14.16
C PRO A 396 -28.68 -13.76 -12.82
N ILE A 397 -27.89 -12.73 -12.54
CA ILE A 397 -28.14 -11.84 -11.42
C ILE A 397 -29.52 -11.25 -11.71
N SER A 398 -30.52 -11.76 -11.01
CA SER A 398 -31.85 -11.17 -11.01
C SER A 398 -31.71 -9.83 -10.29
N VAL A 399 -31.44 -8.79 -11.07
CA VAL A 399 -31.55 -7.41 -10.60
C VAL A 399 -33.03 -7.23 -10.29
N GLN A 400 -33.40 -7.41 -9.02
CA GLN A 400 -34.74 -7.05 -8.59
C GLN A 400 -34.94 -5.57 -8.93
N PRO A 401 -36.00 -5.21 -9.68
CA PRO A 401 -36.28 -3.81 -9.94
C PRO A 401 -36.42 -3.10 -8.59
N ARG A 402 -35.66 -2.01 -8.42
CA ARG A 402 -35.80 -1.10 -7.28
C ARG A 402 -37.28 -0.75 -7.15
N LYS A 403 -37.91 -1.09 -6.02
CA LYS A 403 -39.24 -0.58 -5.71
C LYS A 403 -39.17 0.95 -5.72
N PRO A 404 -40.11 1.65 -6.38
CA PRO A 404 -40.12 3.10 -6.48
C PRO A 404 -40.48 3.83 -5.17
N ASP A 405 -40.57 3.14 -4.02
CA ASP A 405 -41.12 3.69 -2.79
C ASP A 405 -40.09 4.05 -1.68
N GLY A 406 -38.78 3.91 -1.94
CA GLY A 406 -37.76 4.36 -0.99
C GLY A 406 -37.75 3.63 0.35
N SER A 407 -38.45 2.50 0.49
CA SER A 407 -38.47 1.73 1.72
C SER A 407 -37.25 0.79 1.83
N LEU A 408 -36.53 0.89 2.94
CA LEU A 408 -35.42 -0.02 3.27
C LEU A 408 -35.97 -1.43 3.57
N PRO A 409 -35.28 -2.51 3.16
CA PRO A 409 -35.69 -3.86 3.51
C PRO A 409 -35.58 -4.08 5.02
N VAL A 410 -36.71 -4.39 5.65
CA VAL A 410 -36.76 -4.85 7.04
C VAL A 410 -36.12 -6.24 7.09
N SER A 411 -35.04 -6.37 7.86
CA SER A 411 -34.38 -7.65 8.15
C SER A 411 -35.36 -8.58 8.84
N GLY A 412 -35.60 -9.75 8.25
CA GLY A 412 -36.51 -10.76 8.76
C GLY A 412 -36.10 -11.34 10.11
N GLU A 413 -37.12 -11.66 10.90
CA GLU A 413 -37.03 -12.38 12.17
C GLU A 413 -36.36 -13.76 12.03
N PRO A 414 -35.71 -14.26 13.10
CA PRO A 414 -35.17 -15.61 13.12
C PRO A 414 -36.32 -16.64 13.21
N ARG A 415 -36.26 -17.67 12.37
CA ARG A 415 -37.06 -18.90 12.51
C ARG A 415 -36.17 -20.03 13.05
N PRO A 416 -36.77 -20.99 13.79
CA PRO A 416 -36.08 -21.91 14.70
C PRO A 416 -35.07 -22.85 14.05
#